data_AF-X0W4R5-F1
#
_entry.id   AF-X0W4R5-F1
#
_cell.length_a   1.000
_cell.length_b   1.000
_cell.length_c   1.000
_cell.angle_alpha   90.00
_cell.angle_beta   90.00
_cell.angle_gamma   90.00
#
_symmetry.space_group_name_H-M   'P 1'
#
loop_
_entity.id
_entity.type
_entity.pdbx_description
1 polymer ?
#
loop_
_entity_poly.entity_id
_entity_poly.type
_entity_poly.pdbx_seq_one_letter_code
_entity_poly.pdbx_strand_id
1 'polypeptide(L)'
;CFVHAGPFANIAVGQSSVVADKMCLKLADYHLTESGFGADIGFEKFWNVKCRYSGNIPNVSVITTTIRALKSHGVNAGAPPCPPGKPLPEGYSRENLAWLEDGMCNLIQHINTVKKAGINPVVAINAFHNDTKAEIEMTRKMAEQAGARVAVSEHWAKGGDGALELADTVIEACEEKVNFKFLYELDTPLRQRVELIAKEVYGADGVSFTPEAEAKAKKFEADPKFNDYTTMMVKTHLSLTHDPTLKGVPKGWTLPIRD
;
A
#
# COMPACT_ATOMS: atom_id res chain seq x y z
N CYS A 1 -17.82 -5.28 -15.06
CA CYS A 1 -16.92 -4.25 -14.50
C CYS A 1 -17.74 -2.99 -14.23
N PHE A 2 -17.72 -2.48 -12.99
CA PHE A 2 -18.29 -1.15 -12.69
C PHE A 2 -17.19 -0.10 -12.68
N VAL A 3 -17.43 1.01 -13.37
CA VAL A 3 -16.59 2.22 -13.31
C VAL A 3 -17.44 3.32 -12.69
N HIS A 4 -17.21 3.64 -11.42
CA HIS A 4 -18.08 4.56 -10.67
C HIS A 4 -17.32 5.31 -9.57
N ALA A 5 -17.28 6.65 -9.70
CA ALA A 5 -16.47 7.59 -8.93
C ALA A 5 -14.95 7.39 -9.08
N GLY A 6 -14.18 8.42 -8.72
CA GLY A 6 -12.72 8.43 -8.81
C GLY A 6 -12.11 9.62 -8.08
N PRO A 7 -12.26 9.70 -6.74
CA PRO A 7 -11.66 10.78 -5.95
C PRO A 7 -10.12 10.67 -5.95
N PHE A 8 -9.43 11.79 -5.73
CA PHE A 8 -7.98 11.79 -5.56
C PHE A 8 -7.54 10.88 -4.39
N ALA A 9 -6.43 10.18 -4.54
CA ALA A 9 -5.87 9.32 -3.49
C ALA A 9 -5.00 10.07 -2.46
N ASN A 10 -4.70 11.36 -2.66
CA ASN A 10 -3.96 12.18 -1.69
C ASN A 10 -4.91 12.89 -0.71
N ILE A 11 -5.69 13.86 -1.17
CA ILE A 11 -6.61 14.66 -0.35
C ILE A 11 -7.95 13.97 -0.08
N ALA A 12 -8.20 12.84 -0.73
CA ALA A 12 -9.39 12.02 -0.53
C ALA A 12 -9.01 10.52 -0.51
N VAL A 13 -10.03 9.66 -0.55
CA VAL A 13 -9.92 8.23 -0.26
C VAL A 13 -9.22 7.45 -1.36
N GLY A 14 -9.38 7.84 -2.64
CA GLY A 14 -8.68 7.20 -3.75
C GLY A 14 -9.27 5.88 -4.24
N GLN A 15 -10.55 5.61 -3.97
CA GLN A 15 -11.25 4.39 -4.42
C GLN A 15 -12.58 4.70 -5.11
N SER A 16 -13.06 3.71 -5.87
CA SER A 16 -14.42 3.63 -6.38
C SER A 16 -15.48 3.70 -5.27
N SER A 17 -16.72 3.98 -5.64
CA SER A 17 -17.81 4.16 -4.67
C SER A 17 -18.15 2.90 -3.87
N VAL A 18 -18.57 3.08 -2.62
CA VAL A 18 -19.15 2.03 -1.77
C VAL A 18 -20.41 1.41 -2.38
N VAL A 19 -21.21 2.18 -3.13
CA VAL A 19 -22.42 1.67 -3.79
C VAL A 19 -22.07 0.60 -4.81
N ALA A 20 -21.06 0.84 -5.65
CA ALA A 20 -20.59 -0.14 -6.63
C ALA A 20 -20.09 -1.43 -5.96
N ASP A 21 -19.33 -1.32 -4.87
CA ASP A 21 -18.88 -2.50 -4.11
C ASP A 21 -20.05 -3.30 -3.55
N LYS A 22 -21.03 -2.63 -2.93
CA LYS A 22 -22.22 -3.29 -2.38
C LYS A 22 -23.04 -3.99 -3.46
N MET A 23 -23.13 -3.42 -4.66
CA MET A 23 -23.79 -4.07 -5.78
C MET A 23 -23.01 -5.30 -6.26
N CYS A 24 -21.69 -5.19 -6.46
CA CYS A 24 -20.85 -6.32 -6.87
C CYS A 24 -20.93 -7.49 -5.88
N LEU A 25 -20.82 -7.22 -4.58
CA LEU A 25 -20.89 -8.22 -3.52
C LEU A 25 -22.25 -8.95 -3.44
N LYS A 26 -23.28 -8.46 -4.14
CA LYS A 26 -24.57 -9.14 -4.29
C LYS A 26 -24.77 -9.85 -5.63
N LEU A 27 -23.90 -9.57 -6.60
CA LEU A 27 -24.03 -10.04 -7.98
C LEU A 27 -22.93 -11.02 -8.40
N ALA A 28 -21.84 -11.13 -7.63
CA ALA A 28 -20.70 -11.98 -7.92
C ALA A 28 -20.15 -12.61 -6.65
N ASP A 29 -19.53 -13.79 -6.79
CA ASP A 29 -18.88 -14.50 -5.69
C ASP A 29 -17.57 -13.82 -5.27
N TYR A 30 -16.87 -13.20 -6.22
CA TYR A 30 -15.64 -12.43 -5.99
C TYR A 30 -15.81 -11.00 -6.49
N HIS A 31 -15.49 -10.04 -5.63
CA HIS A 31 -15.43 -8.61 -5.98
C HIS A 31 -13.99 -8.11 -5.88
N LEU A 32 -13.40 -7.76 -7.03
CA LEU A 32 -12.09 -7.11 -7.09
C LEU A 32 -12.28 -5.59 -7.14
N THR A 33 -11.58 -4.89 -6.25
CA THR A 33 -11.47 -3.42 -6.24
C THR A 33 -10.04 -3.02 -5.93
N GLU A 34 -9.69 -1.77 -6.24
CA GLU A 34 -8.36 -1.22 -6.02
C GLU A 34 -8.40 0.09 -5.23
N SER A 35 -7.22 0.56 -4.85
CA SER A 35 -7.01 1.90 -4.30
C SER A 35 -5.86 2.57 -5.02
N GLY A 36 -5.95 3.88 -5.21
CA GLY A 36 -4.86 4.67 -5.79
C GLY A 36 -3.64 4.74 -4.86
N PHE A 37 -2.46 4.83 -5.45
CA PHE A 37 -1.13 4.80 -4.79
C PHE A 37 -0.79 3.47 -4.10
N GLY A 38 0.32 3.46 -3.36
CA GLY A 38 0.80 2.28 -2.63
C GLY A 38 -0.04 1.95 -1.40
N ALA A 39 0.28 0.82 -0.75
CA ALA A 39 -0.48 0.33 0.39
C ALA A 39 -0.37 1.26 1.63
N ASP A 40 0.64 2.09 1.67
CA ASP A 40 0.82 3.14 2.68
C ASP A 40 -0.22 4.26 2.58
N ILE A 41 -0.79 4.52 1.41
CA ILE A 41 -1.83 5.55 1.24
C ILE A 41 -3.16 4.92 0.86
N GLY A 42 -3.21 4.23 -0.28
CA GLY A 42 -4.46 3.70 -0.83
C GLY A 42 -5.09 2.65 0.06
N PHE A 43 -4.30 1.63 0.42
CA PHE A 43 -4.77 0.56 1.29
C PHE A 43 -5.01 1.06 2.72
N GLU A 44 -4.17 1.94 3.27
CA GLU A 44 -4.41 2.55 4.60
C GLU A 44 -5.78 3.25 4.64
N LYS A 45 -6.12 4.02 3.61
CA LYS A 45 -7.43 4.68 3.51
C LYS A 45 -8.57 3.70 3.24
N PHE A 46 -8.33 2.67 2.43
CA PHE A 46 -9.30 1.61 2.24
C PHE A 46 -9.64 0.95 3.58
N TRP A 47 -8.59 0.59 4.31
CA TRP A 47 -8.63 -0.07 5.61
C TRP A 47 -9.31 0.78 6.68
N ASN A 48 -8.83 2.00 6.95
CA ASN A 48 -9.28 2.80 8.10
C ASN A 48 -10.51 3.68 7.80
N VAL A 49 -10.83 3.90 6.52
CA VAL A 49 -11.90 4.81 6.09
C VAL A 49 -12.98 4.07 5.33
N LYS A 50 -12.66 3.49 4.16
CA LYS A 50 -13.68 2.88 3.29
C LYS A 50 -14.34 1.66 3.94
N CYS A 51 -13.58 0.75 4.53
CA CYS A 51 -14.13 -0.41 5.27
C CYS A 51 -14.99 0.06 6.44
N ARG A 52 -14.58 1.10 7.17
CA ARG A 52 -15.33 1.67 8.30
C ARG A 52 -16.71 2.18 7.88
N TYR A 53 -16.78 2.99 6.82
CA TYR A 53 -18.06 3.53 6.35
C TYR A 53 -18.93 2.52 5.60
N SER A 54 -18.32 1.56 4.91
CA SER A 54 -19.06 0.56 4.15
C SER A 54 -19.59 -0.59 5.00
N GLY A 55 -18.89 -0.93 6.08
CA GLY A 55 -19.08 -2.16 6.86
C GLY A 55 -18.49 -3.41 6.19
N ASN A 56 -17.81 -3.27 5.05
CA ASN A 56 -17.23 -4.39 4.33
C ASN A 56 -15.87 -4.77 4.93
N ILE A 57 -15.60 -6.08 4.98
CA ILE A 57 -14.32 -6.64 5.41
C ILE A 57 -13.69 -7.35 4.21
N PRO A 58 -12.47 -6.98 3.78
CA PRO A 58 -11.79 -7.66 2.70
C PRO A 58 -11.24 -9.02 3.15
N ASN A 59 -11.33 -10.04 2.30
CA ASN A 59 -10.74 -11.36 2.53
C ASN A 59 -9.23 -11.37 2.25
N VAL A 60 -8.82 -10.69 1.19
CA VAL A 60 -7.44 -10.70 0.67
C VAL A 60 -7.05 -9.30 0.24
N SER A 61 -5.77 -8.95 0.39
CA SER A 61 -5.19 -7.77 -0.21
C SER A 61 -4.04 -8.17 -1.13
N VAL A 62 -4.19 -7.87 -2.42
CA VAL A 62 -3.17 -8.13 -3.43
C VAL A 62 -2.23 -6.94 -3.54
N ILE A 63 -0.95 -7.15 -3.27
CA ILE A 63 0.12 -6.16 -3.42
C ILE A 63 0.82 -6.42 -4.75
N THR A 64 0.57 -5.57 -5.74
CA THR A 64 1.22 -5.67 -7.04
C THR A 64 2.62 -5.06 -7.01
N THR A 65 3.60 -5.74 -7.59
CA THR A 65 4.98 -5.25 -7.69
C THR A 65 5.61 -5.61 -9.05
N THR A 66 6.74 -4.98 -9.37
CA THR A 66 7.59 -5.35 -10.51
C THR A 66 9.04 -5.42 -10.04
N ILE A 67 9.86 -6.27 -10.67
CA ILE A 67 11.28 -6.40 -10.32
C ILE A 67 12.01 -5.06 -10.45
N ARG A 68 11.74 -4.30 -11.51
CA ARG A 68 12.36 -2.97 -11.70
C ARG A 68 11.95 -1.97 -10.61
N ALA A 69 10.69 -1.98 -10.18
CA ALA A 69 10.25 -1.11 -9.09
C ALA A 69 11.00 -1.46 -7.81
N LEU A 70 11.09 -2.75 -7.46
CA LEU A 70 11.85 -3.20 -6.30
C LEU A 70 13.32 -2.79 -6.39
N LYS A 71 14.00 -3.02 -7.52
CA LYS A 71 15.36 -2.52 -7.73
C LYS A 71 15.49 -1.02 -7.47
N SER A 72 14.47 -0.21 -7.79
CA SER A 72 14.52 1.24 -7.57
C SER A 72 14.44 1.65 -6.10
N HIS A 73 14.01 0.73 -5.24
CA HIS A 73 14.09 0.87 -3.79
C HIS A 73 15.44 0.41 -3.21
N GLY A 74 16.30 -0.22 -4.02
CA GLY A 74 17.63 -0.73 -3.64
C GLY A 74 18.73 0.32 -3.55
N VAL A 75 18.42 1.49 -2.96
CA VAL A 75 19.32 2.65 -2.95
C VAL A 75 20.57 2.45 -2.08
N ASN A 76 20.53 1.58 -1.06
CA ASN A 76 21.72 1.29 -0.26
C ASN A 76 22.69 0.38 -1.01
N ALA A 77 22.18 -0.42 -1.96
CA ALA A 77 22.98 -1.20 -2.90
C ALA A 77 23.43 -0.39 -4.14
N GLY A 78 23.16 0.93 -4.17
CA GLY A 78 23.62 1.83 -5.22
C GLY A 78 22.70 1.93 -6.43
N ALA A 79 21.42 1.58 -6.31
CA ALA A 79 20.45 1.77 -7.37
C ALA A 79 20.31 3.28 -7.72
N PRO A 80 20.48 3.69 -8.99
CA PRO A 80 20.44 5.09 -9.38
C PRO A 80 19.02 5.65 -9.34
N PRO A 81 18.83 6.94 -9.02
CA PRO A 81 17.50 7.53 -8.92
C PRO A 81 16.74 7.47 -10.24
N CYS A 82 15.41 7.28 -10.16
CA CYS A 82 14.49 7.27 -11.29
C CYS A 82 13.55 8.49 -11.25
N PRO A 83 14.03 9.71 -11.54
CA PRO A 83 13.19 10.89 -11.50
C PRO A 83 12.11 10.87 -12.59
N PRO A 84 10.88 11.35 -12.29
CA PRO A 84 9.79 11.41 -13.27
C PRO A 84 10.19 12.15 -14.55
N GLY A 85 9.78 11.61 -15.70
CA GLY A 85 10.04 12.21 -17.02
C GLY A 85 11.48 12.04 -17.53
N LYS A 86 12.35 11.31 -16.83
CA LYS A 86 13.68 10.93 -17.34
C LYS A 86 13.70 9.47 -17.80
N PRO A 87 14.56 9.12 -18.78
CA PRO A 87 14.77 7.74 -19.16
C PRO A 87 15.19 6.89 -17.97
N LEU A 88 14.73 5.64 -17.96
CA LEU A 88 15.14 4.67 -16.95
C LEU A 88 16.64 4.35 -17.13
N PRO A 89 17.46 4.40 -16.06
CA PRO A 89 18.86 4.00 -16.14
C PRO A 89 19.00 2.56 -16.66
N GLU A 90 20.01 2.30 -17.49
CA GLU A 90 20.16 1.03 -18.21
C GLU A 90 20.23 -0.20 -17.28
N GLY A 91 20.81 -0.03 -16.09
CA GLY A 91 20.93 -1.10 -15.08
C GLY A 91 19.59 -1.70 -14.63
N TYR A 92 18.47 -0.99 -14.78
CA TYR A 92 17.15 -1.53 -14.43
C TYR A 92 16.61 -2.54 -15.45
N SER A 93 17.14 -2.54 -16.67
CA SER A 93 16.78 -3.50 -17.72
C SER A 93 17.67 -4.74 -17.72
N ARG A 94 18.63 -4.83 -16.79
CA ARG A 94 19.53 -5.97 -16.61
C ARG A 94 19.33 -6.58 -15.24
N GLU A 95 19.72 -7.84 -15.09
CA GLU A 95 19.71 -8.50 -13.79
C GLU A 95 20.56 -7.72 -12.78
N ASN A 96 19.99 -7.43 -11.61
CA ASN A 96 20.77 -6.91 -10.49
C ASN A 96 20.16 -7.36 -9.16
N LEU A 97 20.63 -8.52 -8.69
CA LEU A 97 20.14 -9.15 -7.46
C LEU A 97 20.44 -8.32 -6.21
N ALA A 98 21.54 -7.56 -6.18
CA ALA A 98 21.88 -6.72 -5.03
C ALA A 98 20.90 -5.54 -4.87
N TRP A 99 20.54 -4.87 -5.97
CA TRP A 99 19.52 -3.82 -5.95
C TRP A 99 18.15 -4.39 -5.60
N LEU A 100 17.82 -5.57 -6.10
CA LEU A 100 16.57 -6.23 -5.81
C LEU A 100 16.47 -6.59 -4.31
N GLU A 101 17.47 -7.27 -3.77
CA GLU A 101 17.51 -7.70 -2.37
C GLU A 101 17.37 -6.52 -1.39
N ASP A 102 18.12 -5.44 -1.60
CA ASP A 102 17.99 -4.22 -0.78
C ASP A 102 16.60 -3.57 -0.94
N GLY A 103 16.09 -3.55 -2.17
CA GLY A 103 14.79 -2.97 -2.49
C GLY A 103 13.57 -3.73 -1.96
N MET A 104 13.71 -5.02 -1.67
CA MET A 104 12.65 -5.87 -1.10
C MET A 104 12.14 -5.36 0.24
N CYS A 105 12.93 -4.58 0.97
CA CYS A 105 12.49 -3.95 2.23
C CYS A 105 11.18 -3.17 2.06
N ASN A 106 10.98 -2.50 0.91
CA ASN A 106 9.77 -1.73 0.65
C ASN A 106 8.53 -2.63 0.52
N LEU A 107 8.63 -3.73 -0.25
CA LEU A 107 7.53 -4.70 -0.37
C LEU A 107 7.22 -5.36 0.97
N ILE A 108 8.25 -5.72 1.73
CA ILE A 108 8.09 -6.32 3.07
C ILE A 108 7.35 -5.36 4.02
N GLN A 109 7.63 -4.05 3.96
CA GLN A 109 6.89 -3.05 4.74
C GLN A 109 5.40 -3.00 4.35
N HIS A 110 5.08 -3.10 3.06
CA HIS A 110 3.69 -3.15 2.59
C HIS A 110 2.99 -4.45 2.97
N ILE A 111 3.67 -5.60 2.92
CA ILE A 111 3.16 -6.89 3.45
C ILE A 111 2.83 -6.74 4.94
N ASN A 112 3.75 -6.18 5.72
CA ASN A 112 3.53 -5.95 7.16
C ASN A 112 2.37 -5.01 7.44
N THR A 113 2.15 -4.00 6.59
CA THR A 113 1.00 -3.09 6.68
C THR A 113 -0.31 -3.84 6.48
N VAL A 114 -0.39 -4.71 5.46
CA VAL A 114 -1.58 -5.55 5.22
C VAL A 114 -1.83 -6.52 6.38
N LYS A 115 -0.79 -7.19 6.87
CA LYS A 115 -0.89 -8.12 8.00
C LYS A 115 -1.35 -7.41 9.28
N LYS A 116 -0.97 -6.15 9.46
CA LYS A 116 -1.39 -5.34 10.63
C LYS A 116 -2.90 -5.12 10.67
N ALA A 117 -3.52 -5.00 9.51
CA ALA A 117 -4.98 -4.96 9.36
C ALA A 117 -5.66 -6.30 9.62
N GLY A 118 -4.89 -7.39 9.79
CA GLY A 118 -5.40 -8.75 9.96
C GLY A 118 -5.91 -9.39 8.68
N ILE A 119 -5.47 -8.88 7.51
CA ILE A 119 -5.87 -9.33 6.18
C ILE A 119 -4.75 -10.20 5.58
N ASN A 120 -5.13 -11.19 4.77
CA ASN A 120 -4.20 -12.09 4.11
C ASN A 120 -3.50 -11.39 2.92
N PRO A 121 -2.16 -11.21 2.94
CA PRO A 121 -1.44 -10.61 1.82
C PRO A 121 -1.15 -11.64 0.72
N VAL A 122 -1.41 -11.25 -0.52
CA VAL A 122 -0.93 -11.93 -1.74
C VAL A 122 -0.06 -10.94 -2.51
N VAL A 123 1.13 -11.34 -2.92
CA VAL A 123 1.99 -10.54 -3.79
C VAL A 123 1.79 -10.99 -5.24
N ALA A 124 1.45 -10.04 -6.11
CA ALA A 124 1.41 -10.26 -7.55
C ALA A 124 2.67 -9.66 -8.18
N ILE A 125 3.58 -10.51 -8.66
CA ILE A 125 4.75 -10.08 -9.44
C ILE A 125 4.28 -9.91 -10.88
N ASN A 126 4.11 -8.66 -11.31
CA ASN A 126 3.81 -8.37 -12.71
C ASN A 126 5.09 -8.50 -13.54
N ALA A 127 5.16 -9.56 -14.35
CA ALA A 127 6.37 -9.96 -15.05
C ALA A 127 6.63 -9.12 -16.31
N PHE A 128 7.89 -8.73 -16.50
CA PHE A 128 8.39 -8.09 -17.71
C PHE A 128 9.36 -9.01 -18.45
N HIS A 129 9.49 -8.81 -19.76
CA HIS A 129 10.36 -9.62 -20.63
C HIS A 129 11.86 -9.62 -20.25
N ASN A 130 12.31 -8.60 -19.52
CA ASN A 130 13.70 -8.49 -19.05
C ASN A 130 13.90 -9.02 -17.62
N ASP A 131 12.84 -9.42 -16.93
CA ASP A 131 12.95 -9.97 -15.58
C ASP A 131 13.54 -11.38 -15.68
N THR A 132 14.58 -11.66 -14.90
CA THR A 132 15.20 -12.99 -14.92
C THR A 132 14.50 -13.96 -13.97
N LYS A 133 14.68 -15.26 -14.20
CA LYS A 133 14.19 -16.29 -13.28
C LYS A 133 14.77 -16.13 -11.87
N ALA A 134 16.02 -15.68 -11.76
CA ALA A 134 16.67 -15.48 -10.47
C ALA A 134 16.06 -14.29 -9.70
N GLU A 135 15.75 -13.19 -10.40
CA GLU A 135 15.06 -12.03 -9.80
C GLU A 135 13.65 -12.40 -9.31
N ILE A 136 12.89 -13.13 -10.12
CA ILE A 136 11.55 -13.61 -9.77
C ILE A 136 11.60 -14.55 -8.55
N GLU A 137 12.52 -15.51 -8.54
CA GLU A 137 12.67 -16.48 -7.45
C GLU A 137 13.09 -15.81 -6.14
N MET A 138 14.03 -14.85 -6.19
CA MET A 138 14.42 -14.07 -5.02
C MET A 138 13.24 -13.30 -4.44
N THR A 139 12.46 -12.63 -5.31
CA THR A 139 11.27 -11.86 -4.89
C THR A 139 10.23 -12.76 -4.24
N ARG A 140 9.95 -13.92 -4.86
CA ARG A 140 9.03 -14.92 -4.32
C ARG A 140 9.47 -15.39 -2.94
N LYS A 141 10.70 -15.88 -2.82
CA LYS A 141 11.26 -16.40 -1.56
C LYS A 141 11.19 -15.36 -0.44
N MET A 142 11.59 -14.12 -0.70
CA MET A 142 11.60 -13.07 0.33
C MET A 142 10.18 -12.62 0.73
N ALA A 143 9.23 -12.58 -0.22
CA ALA A 143 7.83 -12.27 0.09
C ALA A 143 7.14 -13.41 0.88
N GLU A 144 7.42 -14.68 0.54
CA GLU A 144 6.94 -15.84 1.28
C GLU A 144 7.53 -15.90 2.70
N GLN A 145 8.81 -15.56 2.87
CA GLN A 145 9.44 -15.42 4.19
C GLN A 145 8.80 -14.29 5.02
N ALA A 146 8.29 -13.23 4.39
CA ALA A 146 7.51 -12.20 5.06
C ALA A 146 6.06 -12.63 5.40
N GLY A 147 5.66 -13.83 4.96
CA GLY A 147 4.35 -14.43 5.22
C GLY A 147 3.27 -13.98 4.24
N ALA A 148 3.62 -13.70 2.99
CA ALA A 148 2.67 -13.50 1.91
C ALA A 148 2.70 -14.67 0.92
N ARG A 149 1.55 -15.02 0.36
CA ARG A 149 1.53 -15.86 -0.84
C ARG A 149 2.02 -15.06 -2.04
N VAL A 150 2.54 -15.72 -3.06
CA VAL A 150 3.10 -15.04 -4.23
C VAL A 150 2.59 -15.70 -5.50
N ALA A 151 2.19 -14.89 -6.47
CA ALA A 151 1.92 -15.32 -7.82
C ALA A 151 2.68 -14.47 -8.83
N VAL A 152 3.22 -15.10 -9.86
CA VAL A 152 3.71 -14.39 -11.04
C VAL A 152 2.54 -14.17 -11.99
N SER A 153 2.47 -12.99 -12.61
CA SER A 153 1.42 -12.69 -13.56
C SER A 153 1.96 -12.05 -14.83
N GLU A 154 1.54 -12.62 -15.96
CA GLU A 154 1.85 -12.20 -17.33
C GLU A 154 0.59 -11.67 -18.04
N HIS A 155 -0.42 -11.26 -17.28
CA HIS A 155 -1.74 -10.88 -17.80
C HIS A 155 -1.70 -9.74 -18.81
N TRP A 156 -0.69 -8.86 -18.74
CA TRP A 156 -0.50 -7.83 -19.75
C TRP A 156 -0.24 -8.42 -21.14
N ALA A 157 0.55 -9.48 -21.24
CA ALA A 157 0.91 -10.12 -22.51
C ALA A 157 -0.08 -11.22 -22.92
N LYS A 158 -0.68 -11.92 -21.95
CA LYS A 158 -1.46 -13.15 -22.17
C LYS A 158 -2.93 -13.03 -21.76
N GLY A 159 -3.41 -11.84 -21.39
CA GLY A 159 -4.79 -11.65 -20.92
C GLY A 159 -5.10 -12.48 -19.67
N GLY A 160 -6.33 -13.02 -19.59
CA GLY A 160 -6.77 -13.83 -18.45
C GLY A 160 -5.91 -15.07 -18.21
N ASP A 161 -5.42 -15.70 -19.28
CA ASP A 161 -4.57 -16.91 -19.18
C ASP A 161 -3.24 -16.62 -18.47
N GLY A 162 -2.74 -15.38 -18.54
CA GLY A 162 -1.55 -14.93 -17.81
C GLY A 162 -1.79 -14.60 -16.33
N ALA A 163 -3.02 -14.73 -15.84
CA ALA A 163 -3.40 -14.46 -14.46
C ALA A 163 -3.91 -15.71 -13.71
N LEU A 164 -3.87 -16.90 -14.30
CA LEU A 164 -4.40 -18.12 -13.66
C LEU A 164 -3.73 -18.40 -12.31
N GLU A 165 -2.38 -18.35 -12.24
CA GLU A 165 -1.65 -18.51 -10.97
C GLU A 165 -2.09 -17.48 -9.92
N LEU A 166 -2.29 -16.23 -10.33
CA LEU A 166 -2.75 -15.16 -9.44
C LEU A 166 -4.19 -15.41 -8.98
N ALA A 167 -5.07 -15.85 -9.87
CA ALA A 167 -6.46 -16.15 -9.55
C ALA A 167 -6.55 -17.29 -8.54
N ASP A 168 -5.85 -18.41 -8.79
CA ASP A 168 -5.81 -19.57 -7.88
C ASP A 168 -5.25 -19.18 -6.51
N THR A 169 -4.13 -18.43 -6.49
CA THR A 169 -3.52 -17.96 -5.24
C THR A 169 -4.45 -17.04 -4.43
N VAL A 170 -5.23 -16.19 -5.10
CA VAL A 170 -6.23 -15.33 -4.44
C VAL A 170 -7.42 -16.13 -3.93
N ILE A 171 -7.91 -17.10 -4.71
CA ILE A 171 -8.99 -18.00 -4.30
C ILE A 171 -8.58 -18.77 -3.04
N GLU A 172 -7.39 -19.37 -3.03
CA GLU A 172 -6.85 -20.07 -1.86
C GLU A 172 -6.71 -19.14 -0.64
N ALA A 173 -6.25 -17.91 -0.84
CA ALA A 173 -6.13 -16.93 0.24
C ALA A 173 -7.49 -16.46 0.80
N CYS A 174 -8.57 -16.53 0.00
CA CYS A 174 -9.92 -16.22 0.44
C CYS A 174 -10.54 -17.28 1.36
N GLU A 175 -10.06 -18.53 1.31
CA GLU A 175 -10.51 -19.62 2.19
C GLU A 175 -10.03 -19.44 3.65
N GLU A 176 -8.98 -18.64 3.85
CA GLU A 176 -8.46 -18.33 5.18
C GLU A 176 -9.26 -17.21 5.86
N LYS A 177 -9.63 -17.43 7.11
CA LYS A 177 -10.32 -16.42 7.92
C LYS A 177 -9.39 -15.24 8.21
N VAL A 178 -9.86 -14.04 7.91
CA VAL A 178 -9.20 -12.79 8.32
C VAL A 178 -9.57 -12.43 9.77
N ASN A 179 -8.63 -11.84 10.49
CA ASN A 179 -8.86 -11.27 11.83
C ASN A 179 -8.81 -9.74 11.73
N PHE A 180 -9.74 -9.19 10.95
CA PHE A 180 -9.74 -7.78 10.59
C PHE A 180 -9.89 -6.87 11.81
N LYS A 181 -9.03 -5.86 11.90
CA LYS A 181 -9.09 -4.81 12.92
C LYS A 181 -8.64 -3.49 12.34
N PHE A 182 -9.20 -2.38 12.82
CA PHE A 182 -8.73 -1.05 12.44
C PHE A 182 -7.41 -0.70 13.12
N LEU A 183 -6.66 0.26 12.57
CA LEU A 183 -5.41 0.74 13.16
C LEU A 183 -5.66 1.51 14.48
N TYR A 184 -6.82 2.17 14.56
CA TYR A 184 -7.26 3.01 15.66
C TYR A 184 -8.79 3.00 15.76
N GLU A 185 -9.30 3.37 16.93
CA GLU A 185 -10.74 3.58 17.16
C GLU A 185 -11.12 5.05 16.91
N LEU A 186 -12.41 5.34 16.70
CA LEU A 186 -12.86 6.71 16.40
C LEU A 186 -12.74 7.66 17.59
N ASP A 187 -12.80 7.13 18.82
CA ASP A 187 -12.57 7.87 20.05
C ASP A 187 -11.08 8.20 20.30
N THR A 188 -10.17 7.66 19.48
CA THR A 188 -8.74 7.98 19.56
C THR A 188 -8.52 9.45 19.13
N PRO A 189 -7.83 10.28 19.94
CA PRO A 189 -7.55 11.67 19.58
C PRO A 189 -6.89 11.81 18.21
N LEU A 190 -7.24 12.88 17.46
CA LEU A 190 -6.76 13.12 16.10
C LEU A 190 -5.23 13.01 16.00
N ARG A 191 -4.49 13.67 16.90
CA ARG A 191 -3.03 13.66 16.88
C ARG A 191 -2.46 12.27 17.16
N GLN A 192 -3.09 11.48 18.02
CA GLN A 192 -2.68 10.11 18.28
C GLN A 192 -2.95 9.19 17.08
N ARG A 193 -4.06 9.40 16.35
CA ARG A 193 -4.32 8.68 15.09
C ARG A 193 -3.26 8.98 14.02
N VAL A 194 -2.89 10.25 13.88
CA VAL A 194 -1.80 10.67 12.98
C VAL A 194 -0.47 10.00 13.37
N GLU A 195 -0.16 9.94 14.67
CA GLU A 195 1.03 9.27 15.18
C GLU A 195 1.03 7.77 14.93
N LEU A 196 -0.11 7.09 15.14
CA LEU A 196 -0.26 5.67 14.82
C LEU A 196 -0.04 5.40 13.33
N ILE A 197 -0.65 6.18 12.43
CA ILE A 197 -0.42 6.02 10.98
C ILE A 197 1.07 6.24 10.66
N ALA A 198 1.69 7.29 11.19
CA ALA A 198 3.08 7.61 10.92
C ALA A 198 4.04 6.49 11.39
N LYS A 199 3.85 5.97 12.59
CA LYS A 199 4.72 4.92 13.15
C LYS A 199 4.44 3.55 12.51
N GLU A 200 3.17 3.18 12.46
CA GLU A 200 2.77 1.81 12.16
C GLU A 200 2.70 1.50 10.66
N VAL A 201 2.43 2.52 9.83
CA VAL A 201 2.31 2.37 8.37
C VAL A 201 3.57 2.92 7.68
N TYR A 202 4.01 4.13 8.03
CA TYR A 202 5.13 4.79 7.35
C TYR A 202 6.49 4.42 7.92
N GLY A 203 6.55 4.00 9.18
CA GLY A 203 7.81 3.73 9.88
C GLY A 203 8.56 4.99 10.28
N ALA A 204 7.85 6.09 10.54
CA ALA A 204 8.41 7.29 11.15
C ALA A 204 8.69 7.06 12.65
N ASP A 205 9.64 7.79 13.22
CA ASP A 205 9.90 7.76 14.67
C ASP A 205 8.82 8.55 15.45
N GLY A 206 8.15 9.47 14.77
CA GLY A 206 7.10 10.31 15.34
C GLY A 206 6.58 11.35 14.37
N VAL A 207 5.85 12.32 14.93
CA VAL A 207 5.19 13.39 14.20
C VAL A 207 5.52 14.73 14.85
N SER A 208 5.78 15.75 14.05
CA SER A 208 5.89 17.13 14.50
C SER A 208 4.78 17.98 13.91
N PHE A 209 4.25 18.93 14.68
CA PHE A 209 3.23 19.86 14.22
C PHE A 209 3.80 21.27 14.22
N THR A 210 3.51 22.04 13.18
CA THR A 210 3.68 23.50 13.24
C THR A 210 2.72 24.08 14.29
N PRO A 211 3.03 25.26 14.86
CA PRO A 211 2.12 25.91 15.82
C PRO A 211 0.69 26.07 15.27
N GLU A 212 0.56 26.37 13.98
CA GLU A 212 -0.72 26.51 13.28
C GLU A 212 -1.48 25.19 13.19
N ALA A 213 -0.80 24.11 12.78
CA ALA A 213 -1.39 22.78 12.69
C ALA A 213 -1.78 22.23 14.08
N GLU A 214 -0.93 22.45 15.10
CA GLU A 214 -1.23 22.02 16.46
C GLU A 214 -2.46 22.77 17.01
N ALA A 215 -2.56 24.08 16.77
CA ALA A 215 -3.73 24.87 17.17
C ALA A 215 -5.02 24.40 16.49
N LYS A 216 -4.97 24.02 15.20
CA LYS A 216 -6.10 23.43 14.48
C LYS A 216 -6.48 22.06 15.03
N ALA A 217 -5.49 21.19 15.24
CA ALA A 217 -5.71 19.85 15.77
C ALA A 217 -6.37 19.90 17.17
N LYS A 218 -5.89 20.77 18.06
CA LYS A 218 -6.51 20.99 19.38
C LYS A 218 -7.96 21.47 19.28
N LYS A 219 -8.28 22.35 18.33
CA LYS A 219 -9.67 22.80 18.09
C LYS A 219 -10.56 21.66 17.62
N PHE A 220 -10.09 20.82 16.70
CA PHE A 220 -10.84 19.65 16.23
C PHE A 220 -11.04 18.61 17.34
N GLU A 221 -10.03 18.36 18.17
CA GLU A 221 -10.14 17.44 19.31
C GLU A 221 -11.07 17.94 20.42
N ALA A 222 -11.22 19.25 20.58
CA ALA A 222 -12.07 19.86 21.60
C ALA A 222 -13.55 19.97 21.18
N ASP A 223 -13.86 19.87 19.90
CA ASP A 223 -15.22 19.98 19.37
C ASP A 223 -15.81 18.60 19.08
N PRO A 224 -16.81 18.14 19.87
CA PRO A 224 -17.41 16.82 19.71
C PRO A 224 -17.98 16.53 18.32
N LYS A 225 -18.24 17.57 17.51
CA LYS A 225 -18.68 17.44 16.12
C LYS A 225 -17.71 16.64 15.24
N PHE A 226 -16.43 16.60 15.58
CA PHE A 226 -15.41 15.91 14.78
C PHE A 226 -15.02 14.53 15.33
N ASN A 227 -15.70 14.05 16.38
CA ASN A 227 -15.34 12.78 17.03
C ASN A 227 -15.52 11.56 16.12
N ASP A 228 -16.45 11.61 15.16
CA ASP A 228 -16.70 10.52 14.21
C ASP A 228 -15.90 10.64 12.89
N TYR A 229 -15.13 11.72 12.72
CA TYR A 229 -14.34 11.94 11.51
C TYR A 229 -13.15 10.99 11.48
N THR A 230 -12.81 10.46 10.31
CA THR A 230 -11.61 9.63 10.07
C THR A 230 -10.40 10.47 9.69
N THR A 231 -9.19 9.95 9.91
CA THR A 231 -7.95 10.65 9.56
C THR A 231 -7.55 10.37 8.11
N MET A 232 -7.26 11.42 7.35
CA MET A 232 -6.88 11.35 5.94
C MET A 232 -5.50 11.96 5.74
N MET A 233 -4.48 11.11 5.62
CA MET A 233 -3.11 11.60 5.45
C MET A 233 -2.86 12.08 4.01
N VAL A 234 -2.27 13.27 3.89
CA VAL A 234 -1.86 13.89 2.63
C VAL A 234 -0.34 13.97 2.61
N LYS A 235 0.30 13.08 1.85
CA LYS A 235 1.76 13.06 1.64
C LYS A 235 2.10 12.65 0.21
N THR A 236 3.38 12.69 -0.13
CA THR A 236 3.87 12.12 -1.38
C THR A 236 3.60 10.61 -1.45
N HIS A 237 3.26 10.12 -2.64
CA HIS A 237 3.10 8.68 -2.91
C HIS A 237 4.40 8.01 -3.35
N LEU A 238 5.49 8.78 -3.48
CA LEU A 238 6.77 8.31 -4.01
C LEU A 238 7.70 7.76 -2.92
N SER A 239 7.31 7.85 -1.66
CA SER A 239 8.09 7.45 -0.50
C SER A 239 7.14 7.10 0.65
N LEU A 240 7.57 6.21 1.55
CA LEU A 240 6.90 6.02 2.83
C LEU A 240 6.96 7.30 3.68
N THR A 241 7.99 8.13 3.46
CA THR A 241 8.16 9.42 4.12
C THR A 241 7.38 10.54 3.44
N HIS A 242 7.55 11.77 3.95
CA HIS A 242 7.07 12.99 3.31
C HIS A 242 7.97 13.47 2.16
N ASP A 243 9.20 12.94 2.04
CA ASP A 243 10.18 13.32 1.03
C ASP A 243 10.17 12.32 -0.14
N PRO A 244 9.80 12.74 -1.37
CA PRO A 244 9.69 11.85 -2.52
C PRO A 244 11.03 11.25 -2.99
N THR A 245 12.17 11.79 -2.54
CA THR A 245 13.50 11.36 -2.94
C THR A 245 14.00 10.16 -2.13
N LEU A 246 13.44 9.92 -0.95
CA LEU A 246 13.82 8.80 -0.09
C LEU A 246 13.12 7.52 -0.56
N LYS A 247 13.89 6.45 -0.76
CA LYS A 247 13.41 5.13 -1.23
C LYS A 247 13.72 4.03 -0.19
N GLY A 248 13.32 2.80 -0.49
CA GLY A 248 13.39 1.68 0.47
C GLY A 248 12.44 1.88 1.65
N VAL A 249 12.95 1.67 2.87
CA VAL A 249 12.26 1.90 4.15
C VAL A 249 13.10 2.82 5.04
N PRO A 250 13.03 4.14 4.84
CA PRO A 250 13.85 5.10 5.60
C PRO A 250 13.59 5.02 7.11
N LYS A 251 14.64 5.29 7.91
CA LYS A 251 14.63 5.31 9.38
C LYS A 251 15.12 6.65 9.90
N GLY A 252 14.89 6.96 11.18
CA GLY A 252 15.44 8.18 11.78
C GLY A 252 14.72 9.46 11.36
N TRP A 253 13.46 9.38 10.95
CA TRP A 253 12.73 10.52 10.38
C TRP A 253 11.41 10.79 11.12
N THR A 254 11.05 12.07 11.19
CA THR A 254 9.80 12.56 11.78
C THR A 254 8.89 13.05 10.67
N LEU A 255 7.59 12.79 10.77
CA LEU A 255 6.59 13.30 9.83
C LEU A 255 6.20 14.74 10.20
N PRO A 256 6.50 15.75 9.37
CA PRO A 256 6.11 17.13 9.64
C PRO A 256 4.68 17.40 9.14
N ILE A 257 3.79 17.76 10.06
CA ILE A 257 2.44 18.23 9.78
C ILE A 257 2.46 19.76 9.79
N ARG A 258 2.11 20.34 8.65
CA ARG A 258 2.15 21.79 8.43
C ARG A 258 0.78 22.46 8.45
N ASP A 259 -0.28 21.70 8.21
CA ASP A 259 -1.67 22.17 8.20
C ASP A 259 -2.66 21.09 8.64
#